data_AF-A0ABD2IL59-F1
#
_entry.id   AF-A0ABD2IL59-F1
#
_cell.length_a   1.000
_cell.length_b   1.000
_cell.length_c   1.000
_cell.angle_alpha   90.00
_cell.angle_beta   90.00
_cell.angle_gamma   90.00
#
_symmetry.space_group_name_H-M   'P 1'
#
loop_
_entity.id
_entity.type
_entity.pdbx_description
1 polymer ?
#
loop_
_entity_poly.entity_id
_entity_poly.type
_entity_poly.pdbx_seq_one_letter_code
_entity_poly.pdbx_strand_id
1 'polypeptide(L)'
;MNWFEPRVLRSARPFVPSGGERRDEVGKTGDDQAMVQMMCDLVLGEIQAEISRVEKEMERRRQDERRLTNQPDYSWLMDWRLRAKRPLSFRESSEVELLCSKVRAEEWRRLLKEWHTKVRFAESRDEVLDTFRALVDEIATERMRRKCVVQSVDEQQQLEENNAAKDTPAREAKRPRQRPNTARTPMALSAFALYLPDGGDV
;
A
#
# COMPACT_ATOMS: atom_id res chain seq x y z
N MET A 1 19.43 -52.09 0.48
CA MET A 1 20.49 -51.07 0.65
C MET A 1 19.80 -49.73 0.76
N ASN A 2 19.56 -49.26 2.00
CA ASN A 2 18.89 -48.00 2.31
C ASN A 2 19.93 -47.03 2.86
N TRP A 3 20.38 -46.05 2.08
CA TRP A 3 21.12 -44.91 2.61
C TRP A 3 20.94 -43.72 1.66
N PHE A 4 19.99 -42.84 1.96
CA PHE A 4 20.12 -41.38 1.80
C PHE A 4 18.86 -40.70 2.39
N GLU A 5 18.97 -40.25 3.63
CA GLU A 5 18.07 -39.22 4.19
C GLU A 5 18.60 -37.83 3.81
N PRO A 6 17.73 -36.89 3.38
CA PRO A 6 18.12 -35.50 3.19
C PRO A 6 18.23 -34.79 4.54
N ARG A 7 19.46 -34.44 4.94
CA ARG A 7 19.69 -33.55 6.08
C ARG A 7 19.21 -32.14 5.72
N VAL A 8 18.15 -31.71 6.39
CA VAL A 8 17.69 -30.32 6.43
C VAL A 8 18.79 -29.47 7.08
N LEU A 9 19.53 -28.71 6.27
CA LEU A 9 20.44 -27.68 6.75
C LEU A 9 19.63 -26.50 7.31
N ARG A 10 19.26 -26.59 8.59
CA ARG A 10 18.73 -25.45 9.35
C ARG A 10 19.86 -24.43 9.55
N SER A 11 19.68 -23.25 8.95
CA SER A 11 20.50 -22.07 9.18
C SER A 11 20.63 -21.77 10.68
N ALA A 12 21.84 -21.93 11.22
CA ALA A 12 22.19 -21.55 12.58
C ALA A 12 22.35 -20.01 12.66
N ARG A 13 21.25 -19.30 12.90
CA ARG A 13 21.33 -17.92 13.40
C ARG A 13 21.47 -17.95 14.93
N PRO A 14 22.44 -17.28 15.54
CA PRO A 14 22.55 -17.19 16.99
C PRO A 14 21.33 -16.43 17.55
N PHE A 15 20.71 -17.04 18.56
CA PHE A 15 19.61 -16.44 19.32
C PHE A 15 20.18 -15.34 20.22
N VAL A 16 19.77 -14.09 19.99
CA VAL A 16 20.06 -12.96 20.88
C VAL A 16 18.78 -12.65 21.66
N PRO A 17 18.70 -12.99 22.96
CA PRO A 17 17.57 -12.56 23.79
C PRO A 17 17.74 -11.08 24.10
N SER A 18 17.00 -10.23 23.39
CA SER A 18 16.87 -8.82 23.75
C SER A 18 15.96 -8.72 24.97
N GLY A 19 16.55 -8.39 26.12
CA GLY A 19 15.87 -8.13 27.38
C GLY A 19 14.81 -7.03 27.23
N GLY A 20 13.70 -7.22 27.94
CA GLY A 20 12.44 -6.54 27.66
C GLY A 20 12.29 -5.14 28.22
N GLU A 21 11.33 -4.43 27.63
CA GLU A 21 10.45 -3.51 28.33
C GLU A 21 9.00 -3.94 28.04
N ARG A 22 8.27 -4.21 29.13
CA ARG A 22 6.81 -4.37 29.10
C ARG A 22 6.21 -3.04 28.68
N ARG A 23 5.55 -3.03 27.52
CA ARG A 23 4.54 -2.02 27.20
C ARG A 23 3.29 -2.75 26.78
N ASP A 24 2.33 -2.81 27.71
CA ASP A 24 0.99 -3.35 27.50
C ASP A 24 0.23 -2.49 26.48
N GLU A 25 0.48 -2.73 25.18
CA GLU A 25 -0.40 -2.37 24.04
C GLU A 25 -0.34 -3.47 22.95
N VAL A 26 -0.15 -4.72 23.37
CA VAL A 26 0.05 -5.87 22.46
C VAL A 26 -1.29 -6.51 22.16
N GLY A 27 -1.92 -6.08 21.07
CA GLY A 27 -3.12 -6.75 20.57
C GLY A 27 -3.62 -6.30 19.19
N LYS A 28 -3.26 -5.10 18.71
CA LYS A 28 -3.72 -4.61 17.40
C LYS A 28 -2.62 -4.49 16.34
N THR A 29 -1.38 -4.22 16.74
CA THR A 29 -0.26 -4.00 15.80
C THR A 29 0.23 -5.27 15.11
N GLY A 30 0.07 -6.45 15.72
CA GLY A 30 0.48 -7.72 15.12
C GLY A 30 -0.36 -8.10 13.90
N ASP A 31 -1.67 -7.90 13.98
CA ASP A 31 -2.61 -8.22 12.90
C ASP A 31 -2.42 -7.30 11.69
N ASP A 32 -2.21 -6.01 11.95
CA ASP A 32 -1.93 -5.02 10.90
C ASP A 32 -0.60 -5.31 10.19
N GLN A 33 0.44 -5.70 10.94
CA GLN A 33 1.74 -6.04 10.37
C GLN A 33 1.67 -7.33 9.54
N ALA A 34 0.93 -8.35 10.00
CA ALA A 34 0.70 -9.58 9.24
C ALA A 34 -0.07 -9.32 7.94
N MET A 35 -1.06 -8.43 7.97
CA MET A 35 -1.79 -8.00 6.77
C MET A 35 -0.86 -7.30 5.77
N VAL A 36 -0.02 -6.37 6.23
CA VAL A 36 0.94 -5.68 5.37
C VAL A 36 1.90 -6.68 4.73
N GLN A 37 2.44 -7.64 5.49
CA GLN A 37 3.31 -8.67 4.95
C GLN A 37 2.61 -9.51 3.86
N MET A 38 1.37 -9.92 4.12
CA MET A 38 0.56 -10.67 3.15
C MET A 38 0.35 -9.86 1.86
N MET A 39 0.09 -8.56 1.97
CA MET A 39 -0.07 -7.67 0.81
C MET A 39 1.24 -7.50 0.05
N CYS A 40 2.38 -7.38 0.73
CA CYS A 40 3.69 -7.38 0.10
C CYS A 40 3.94 -8.66 -0.71
N ASP A 41 3.66 -9.82 -0.12
CA ASP A 41 3.85 -11.13 -0.76
C ASP A 41 2.93 -11.29 -1.98
N LEU A 42 1.68 -10.82 -1.88
CA LEU A 42 0.72 -10.79 -2.99
C LEU A 42 1.28 -9.95 -4.16
N VAL A 43 1.72 -8.72 -3.88
CA VAL A 43 2.26 -7.79 -4.88
C VAL A 43 3.53 -8.33 -5.51
N LEU A 44 4.44 -8.91 -4.72
CA LEU A 44 5.64 -9.58 -5.24
C LEU A 44 5.27 -10.73 -6.19
N GLY A 45 4.29 -11.55 -5.81
CA GLY A 45 3.78 -12.63 -6.65
C GLY A 45 3.17 -12.11 -7.96
N GLU A 46 2.39 -11.03 -7.90
CA GLU A 46 1.80 -10.41 -9.08
C GLU A 46 2.86 -9.81 -10.02
N ILE A 47 3.82 -9.06 -9.49
CA ILE A 47 4.93 -8.50 -10.28
C ILE A 47 5.72 -9.63 -10.95
N GLN A 48 6.02 -10.71 -10.22
CA GLN A 48 6.72 -11.86 -10.77
C GLN A 48 5.92 -12.56 -11.87
N ALA A 49 4.61 -12.71 -11.69
CA ALA A 49 3.73 -13.29 -12.70
C ALA A 49 3.70 -12.44 -13.98
N GLU A 50 3.68 -11.12 -13.82
CA GLU A 50 3.62 -10.17 -14.92
C GLU A 50 4.96 -10.09 -15.69
N ILE A 51 6.09 -10.08 -15.00
CA ILE A 51 7.41 -10.22 -15.63
C ILE A 51 7.49 -11.54 -16.41
N SER A 52 7.00 -12.63 -15.82
CA SER A 52 6.95 -13.93 -16.49
C SER A 52 6.07 -13.92 -17.75
N ARG A 53 5.00 -13.12 -17.76
CA ARG A 53 4.14 -12.92 -18.94
C ARG A 53 4.90 -12.18 -20.04
N VAL A 54 5.54 -11.06 -19.70
CA VAL A 54 6.29 -10.22 -20.62
C VAL A 54 7.48 -10.97 -21.24
N GLU A 55 8.25 -11.72 -20.44
CA GLU A 55 9.39 -12.50 -20.94
C GLU A 55 8.94 -13.61 -21.91
N LYS A 56 7.81 -14.29 -21.63
CA LYS A 56 7.21 -15.28 -22.54
C LYS A 56 6.73 -14.66 -23.84
N GLU A 57 6.13 -13.48 -23.77
CA GLU A 57 5.66 -12.73 -24.93
C GLU A 57 6.83 -12.32 -25.84
N MET A 58 7.90 -11.74 -25.26
CA MET A 58 9.12 -11.40 -25.99
C MET A 58 9.76 -12.61 -26.65
N GLU A 59 9.78 -13.76 -25.96
CA GLU A 59 10.34 -14.98 -26.53
C GLU A 59 9.50 -15.52 -27.69
N ARG A 60 8.16 -15.46 -27.57
CA ARG A 60 7.28 -15.84 -28.68
C ARG A 60 7.56 -14.98 -29.92
N ARG A 61 7.68 -13.65 -29.75
CA ARG A 61 8.02 -12.72 -30.85
C ARG A 61 9.36 -13.10 -31.51
N ARG A 62 10.40 -13.37 -30.70
CA ARG A 62 11.71 -13.81 -31.21
C ARG A 62 11.60 -15.12 -32.01
N GLN A 63 10.80 -16.08 -31.56
CA GLN A 63 10.58 -17.34 -32.28
C GLN A 63 9.86 -17.12 -33.61
N ASP A 64 8.85 -16.24 -33.64
CA ASP A 64 8.11 -15.91 -34.85
C ASP A 64 9.00 -15.19 -35.88
N GLU A 65 9.86 -14.27 -35.45
CA GLU A 65 10.89 -13.64 -36.31
C GLU A 65 11.87 -14.67 -36.90
N ARG A 66 12.30 -15.65 -36.11
CA ARG A 66 13.18 -16.73 -36.60
C ARG A 66 12.51 -17.61 -37.64
N ARG A 67 11.22 -17.92 -37.45
CA ARG A 67 10.43 -18.66 -38.45
C ARG A 67 10.33 -17.90 -39.77
N LEU A 68 10.17 -16.58 -39.73
CA LEU A 68 10.14 -15.73 -40.92
C LEU A 68 11.48 -15.69 -41.65
N THR A 69 12.58 -15.62 -40.91
CA THR A 69 13.95 -15.55 -41.44
C THR A 69 14.57 -16.91 -41.77
N ASN A 70 13.89 -18.02 -41.45
CA ASN A 70 14.38 -19.40 -41.60
C ASN A 70 15.75 -19.64 -40.92
N GLN A 71 16.05 -18.90 -39.84
CA GLN A 71 17.29 -19.08 -39.08
C GLN A 71 17.25 -20.35 -38.22
N PRO A 72 18.32 -21.16 -38.20
CA PRO A 72 18.43 -22.31 -37.32
C PRO A 72 18.48 -21.89 -35.84
N ASP A 73 17.73 -22.60 -35.00
CA ASP A 73 17.62 -22.32 -33.57
C ASP A 73 18.68 -23.07 -32.75
N TYR A 74 19.65 -22.32 -32.22
CA TYR A 74 20.66 -22.82 -31.27
C TYR A 74 20.35 -22.43 -29.83
N SER A 75 19.11 -22.06 -29.50
CA SER A 75 18.71 -21.68 -28.13
C SER A 75 18.66 -22.87 -27.17
N TRP A 76 18.84 -24.10 -27.65
CA TRP A 76 19.10 -25.27 -26.81
C TRP A 76 20.58 -25.35 -26.37
N LEU A 77 21.48 -24.71 -27.12
CA LEU A 77 22.91 -24.64 -26.83
C LEU A 77 23.23 -23.48 -25.87
N MET A 78 22.46 -22.40 -25.95
CA MET A 78 22.45 -21.34 -24.95
C MET A 78 21.46 -21.73 -23.86
N ASP A 79 21.80 -21.58 -22.58
CA ASP A 79 20.94 -21.89 -21.42
C ASP A 79 19.72 -20.94 -21.29
N TRP A 80 19.02 -20.68 -22.39
CA TRP A 80 17.87 -19.78 -22.46
C TRP A 80 16.73 -20.24 -21.56
N ARG A 81 16.50 -21.56 -21.47
CA ARG A 81 15.51 -22.14 -20.56
C ARG A 81 15.80 -21.87 -19.08
N LEU A 82 17.06 -21.65 -18.73
CA LEU A 82 17.47 -21.25 -17.38
C LEU A 82 17.33 -19.73 -17.17
N ARG A 83 17.44 -18.92 -18.24
CA ARG A 83 17.22 -17.47 -18.18
C ARG A 83 15.73 -17.08 -18.12
N ALA A 84 14.86 -17.74 -18.86
CA ALA A 84 13.42 -17.41 -18.94
C ALA A 84 12.60 -17.80 -17.69
N LYS A 85 13.24 -18.43 -16.70
CA LYS A 85 12.65 -18.74 -15.40
C LYS A 85 13.35 -17.98 -14.28
N ARG A 86 14.09 -16.92 -14.59
CA ARG A 86 14.85 -16.22 -13.58
C ARG A 86 13.86 -15.52 -12.65
N PRO A 87 13.78 -15.92 -11.37
CA PRO A 87 12.93 -15.22 -10.43
C PRO A 87 13.35 -13.75 -10.35
N LEU A 88 12.54 -12.93 -9.68
CA LEU A 88 13.00 -11.63 -9.21
C LEU A 88 14.36 -11.81 -8.54
N SER A 89 15.34 -11.02 -8.97
CA SER A 89 16.63 -10.99 -8.30
C SER A 89 16.42 -10.46 -6.90
N PHE A 90 17.28 -10.88 -5.97
CA PHE A 90 17.22 -10.43 -4.59
C PHE A 90 17.15 -8.90 -4.47
N ARG A 91 17.84 -8.17 -5.34
CA ARG A 91 17.84 -6.71 -5.38
C ARG A 91 16.47 -6.15 -5.78
N GLU A 92 15.84 -6.71 -6.82
CA GLU A 92 14.51 -6.27 -7.28
C GLU A 92 13.44 -6.59 -6.24
N SER A 93 13.48 -7.79 -5.64
CA SER A 93 12.57 -8.16 -4.55
C SER A 93 12.69 -7.19 -3.37
N SER A 94 13.92 -6.89 -2.94
CA SER A 94 14.15 -5.95 -1.84
C SER A 94 13.70 -4.52 -2.19
N GLU A 95 13.83 -4.09 -3.44
CA GLU A 95 13.34 -2.79 -3.90
C GLU A 95 11.81 -2.71 -3.86
N VAL A 96 11.13 -3.77 -4.33
CA VAL A 96 9.67 -3.86 -4.26
C VAL A 96 9.19 -3.86 -2.81
N GLU A 97 9.83 -4.63 -1.92
CA GLU A 97 9.52 -4.61 -0.48
C GLU A 97 9.67 -3.21 0.13
N LEU A 98 10.73 -2.49 -0.23
CA LEU A 98 10.94 -1.11 0.20
C LEU A 98 9.83 -0.19 -0.30
N LEU A 99 9.40 -0.33 -1.55
CA LEU A 99 8.29 0.45 -2.12
C LEU A 99 6.97 0.12 -1.40
N CYS A 100 6.70 -1.15 -1.16
CA CYS A 100 5.54 -1.62 -0.40
C CYS A 100 5.48 -1.00 1.01
N SER A 101 6.62 -0.82 1.68
CA SER A 101 6.66 -0.17 3.00
C SER A 101 6.21 1.30 3.02
N LYS A 102 6.18 1.98 1.85
CA LYS A 102 5.72 3.37 1.73
C LYS A 102 4.20 3.50 1.62
N VAL A 103 3.53 2.40 1.26
CA VAL A 103 2.09 2.31 0.97
C VAL A 103 1.32 2.10 2.27
N ARG A 104 0.25 2.85 2.47
CA ARG A 104 -0.63 2.69 3.63
C ARG A 104 -1.69 1.61 3.39
N ALA A 105 -2.25 1.08 4.46
CA ALA A 105 -3.27 0.04 4.41
C ALA A 105 -4.47 0.42 3.51
N GLU A 106 -4.88 1.68 3.54
CA GLU A 106 -6.03 2.18 2.77
C GLU A 106 -5.71 2.39 1.28
N GLU A 107 -4.44 2.43 0.92
CA GLU A 107 -3.96 2.77 -0.43
C GLU A 107 -3.78 1.51 -1.30
N TRP A 108 -3.66 0.32 -0.71
CA TRP A 108 -3.39 -0.94 -1.43
C TRP A 108 -4.39 -1.25 -2.54
N ARG A 109 -5.69 -1.14 -2.26
CA ARG A 109 -6.74 -1.43 -3.24
C ARG A 109 -6.63 -0.53 -4.47
N ARG A 110 -6.27 0.74 -4.25
CA ARG A 110 -6.09 1.71 -5.32
C ARG A 110 -4.82 1.42 -6.11
N LEU A 111 -3.71 1.17 -5.42
CA LEU A 111 -2.43 0.81 -6.02
C LEU A 111 -2.58 -0.39 -6.97
N LEU A 112 -3.18 -1.48 -6.50
CA LEU A 112 -3.38 -2.69 -7.31
C LEU A 112 -4.23 -2.43 -8.56
N LYS A 113 -5.33 -1.68 -8.40
CA LYS A 113 -6.21 -1.36 -9.53
C LYS A 113 -5.51 -0.51 -10.59
N GLU A 114 -4.77 0.51 -10.18
CA GLU A 114 -4.00 1.37 -11.11
C GLU A 114 -2.78 0.65 -11.69
N TRP A 115 -2.17 -0.25 -10.93
CA TRP A 115 -1.07 -1.08 -11.40
C TRP A 115 -1.54 -2.04 -12.50
N HIS A 116 -2.64 -2.77 -12.29
CA HIS A 116 -3.20 -3.68 -13.31
C HIS A 116 -3.61 -2.96 -14.60
N THR A 117 -3.97 -1.68 -14.56
CA THR A 117 -4.30 -0.92 -15.79
C THR A 117 -3.04 -0.46 -16.51
N LYS A 118 -2.03 0.04 -15.80
CA LYS A 118 -0.79 0.56 -16.41
C LYS A 118 0.15 -0.56 -16.86
N VAL A 119 0.30 -1.62 -16.08
CA VAL A 119 1.29 -2.68 -16.35
C VAL A 119 1.01 -3.49 -17.62
N ARG A 120 -0.25 -3.50 -18.10
CA ARG A 120 -0.65 -4.18 -19.34
C ARG A 120 0.13 -3.72 -20.56
N PHE A 121 0.63 -2.48 -20.53
CA PHE A 121 1.37 -1.86 -21.62
C PHE A 121 2.89 -1.99 -21.48
N ALA A 122 3.38 -2.60 -20.40
CA ALA A 122 4.82 -2.83 -20.22
C ALA A 122 5.31 -3.91 -21.20
N GLU A 123 6.39 -3.60 -21.92
CA GLU A 123 7.01 -4.49 -22.90
C GLU A 123 8.29 -5.14 -22.40
N SER A 124 8.86 -4.60 -21.32
CA SER A 124 10.10 -5.10 -20.72
C SER A 124 9.94 -5.32 -19.22
N ARG A 125 10.83 -6.15 -18.65
CA ARG A 125 10.92 -6.41 -17.21
C ARG A 125 11.15 -5.12 -16.43
N ASP A 126 12.04 -4.27 -16.92
CA ASP A 126 12.39 -3.01 -16.27
C ASP A 126 11.19 -2.05 -16.27
N GLU A 127 10.43 -1.98 -17.38
CA GLU A 127 9.20 -1.19 -17.44
C GLU A 127 8.12 -1.65 -16.44
N VAL A 128 8.01 -2.96 -16.18
CA VAL A 128 7.08 -3.47 -15.15
C VAL A 128 7.45 -2.90 -13.77
N LEU A 129 8.74 -2.93 -13.42
CA LEU A 129 9.25 -2.43 -12.15
C LEU A 129 9.15 -0.90 -12.06
N ASP A 130 9.52 -0.19 -13.12
CA ASP A 130 9.44 1.27 -13.22
C ASP A 130 8.00 1.76 -13.12
N THR A 131 7.05 1.06 -13.75
CA THR A 131 5.63 1.37 -13.66
C THR A 131 5.13 1.24 -12.23
N PHE A 132 5.54 0.18 -11.52
CA PHE A 132 5.19 -0.01 -10.11
C PHE A 132 5.79 1.09 -9.23
N ARG A 133 7.08 1.40 -9.42
CA ARG A 133 7.77 2.47 -8.72
C ARG A 133 7.10 3.84 -8.91
N ALA A 134 6.81 4.19 -10.15
CA ALA A 134 6.15 5.44 -10.50
C ALA A 134 4.77 5.57 -9.84
N LEU A 135 4.00 4.47 -9.77
CA LEU A 135 2.70 4.44 -9.10
C LEU A 135 2.80 4.64 -7.59
N VAL A 136 3.75 3.97 -6.94
CA VAL A 136 3.97 4.15 -5.50
C VAL A 136 4.39 5.58 -5.18
N ASP A 137 5.27 6.16 -6.00
CA ASP A 137 5.69 7.56 -5.85
C ASP A 137 4.54 8.55 -6.16
N GLU A 138 3.66 8.24 -7.12
CA GLU A 138 2.44 9.01 -7.42
C GLU A 138 1.49 9.04 -6.21
N ILE A 139 1.23 7.88 -5.59
CA ILE A 139 0.41 7.79 -4.37
C ILE A 139 1.06 8.57 -3.22
N ALA A 140 2.38 8.43 -3.04
CA ALA A 140 3.11 9.12 -1.99
C ALA A 140 3.07 10.65 -2.16
N THR A 141 3.21 11.15 -3.39
CA THR A 141 3.15 12.59 -3.71
C THR A 141 1.73 13.14 -3.60
N GLU A 142 0.71 12.39 -4.00
CA GLU A 142 -0.69 12.80 -3.83
C GLU A 142 -1.05 12.94 -2.35
N ARG A 143 -0.58 12.02 -1.51
CA ARG A 143 -0.72 12.11 -0.06
C ARG A 143 -0.09 13.39 0.49
N MET A 144 1.08 13.79 0.00
CA MET A 144 1.69 15.07 0.41
C MET A 144 0.84 16.25 -0.03
N ARG A 145 0.35 16.26 -1.28
CA ARG A 145 -0.53 17.33 -1.78
C ARG A 145 -1.80 17.49 -0.94
N ARG A 146 -2.48 16.38 -0.61
CA ARG A 146 -3.68 16.41 0.25
C ARG A 146 -3.40 16.97 1.64
N LYS A 147 -2.26 16.65 2.24
CA LYS A 147 -1.86 17.21 3.56
C LYS A 147 -1.61 18.71 3.51
N CYS A 148 -0.92 19.21 2.48
CA CYS A 148 -0.67 20.64 2.32
C CYS A 148 -1.97 21.44 2.13
N VAL A 149 -2.92 20.90 1.36
CA VAL A 149 -4.23 21.56 1.15
C VAL A 149 -5.00 21.67 2.48
N VAL A 150 -5.05 20.61 3.29
CA VAL A 150 -5.74 20.65 4.58
C VAL A 150 -5.10 21.69 5.52
N GLN A 151 -3.78 21.75 5.61
CA GLN A 151 -3.08 22.74 6.43
C GLN A 151 -3.38 24.19 6.01
N SER A 152 -3.44 24.47 4.69
CA SER A 152 -3.75 25.81 4.21
C SER A 152 -5.17 26.28 4.54
N VAL A 153 -6.14 25.35 4.60
CA VAL A 153 -7.53 25.68 4.96
C VAL A 153 -7.66 25.95 6.46
N ASP A 154 -6.99 25.15 7.29
CA ASP A 154 -6.98 25.35 8.74
C ASP A 154 -6.28 26.67 9.12
N GLU A 155 -5.19 27.03 8.43
CA GLU A 155 -4.50 28.32 8.61
C GLU A 155 -5.39 29.50 8.20
N GLN A 156 -6.16 29.37 7.11
CA GLN A 156 -7.11 30.40 6.69
C GLN A 156 -8.26 30.56 7.71
N GLN A 157 -8.82 29.47 8.22
CA GLN A 157 -9.87 29.54 9.25
C GLN A 157 -9.36 30.16 10.56
N GLN A 158 -8.14 29.83 10.99
CA GLN A 158 -7.54 30.44 12.19
C GLN A 158 -7.23 31.93 12.01
N LEU A 159 -6.89 32.37 10.80
CA LEU A 159 -6.70 33.79 10.49
C LEU A 159 -8.04 34.54 10.46
N GLU A 160 -9.10 33.94 9.93
CA GLU A 160 -10.46 34.51 9.95
C GLU A 160 -11.01 34.62 11.38
N GLU A 161 -10.83 33.61 12.22
CA GLU A 161 -11.24 33.66 13.64
C GLU A 161 -10.45 34.70 14.44
N ASN A 162 -9.14 34.84 14.19
CA ASN A 162 -8.32 35.86 14.85
C ASN A 162 -8.65 37.29 14.39
N ASN A 163 -9.10 37.48 13.15
CA ASN A 163 -9.55 38.79 12.66
C ASN A 163 -10.95 39.13 13.18
N ALA A 164 -11.87 38.15 13.25
CA ALA A 164 -13.18 38.34 13.85
C ALA A 164 -13.12 38.72 15.36
N ALA A 165 -12.12 38.21 16.08
CA ALA A 165 -11.86 38.58 17.48
C ALA A 165 -11.30 40.00 17.66
N LYS A 166 -10.68 40.60 16.63
CA LYS A 166 -10.11 41.96 16.68
C LYS A 166 -11.11 43.07 16.34
N ASP A 167 -12.21 42.74 15.69
CA ASP A 167 -13.26 43.72 15.31
C ASP A 167 -14.40 43.83 16.33
N THR A 168 -14.22 43.36 17.56
CA THR A 168 -15.19 43.66 18.64
C THR A 168 -14.78 44.94 19.36
N PRO A 169 -15.39 46.11 19.11
CA PRO A 169 -15.14 47.29 19.90
C PRO A 169 -15.62 47.04 21.32
N ALA A 170 -14.70 47.22 22.27
CA ALA A 170 -14.95 47.24 23.70
C ALA A 170 -16.06 48.25 24.02
N ARG A 171 -17.30 47.77 24.15
CA ARG A 171 -18.40 48.52 24.76
C ARG A 171 -18.42 48.17 26.24
N GLU A 172 -17.54 48.83 26.97
CA GLU A 172 -17.53 48.88 28.41
C GLU A 172 -18.81 49.60 28.90
N ALA A 173 -19.78 48.84 29.42
CA ALA A 173 -20.92 49.40 30.14
C ALA A 173 -21.17 48.56 31.41
N LYS A 174 -21.08 49.27 32.53
CA LYS A 174 -21.10 48.81 33.91
C LYS A 174 -22.50 48.31 34.37
N ARG A 175 -22.45 47.35 35.33
CA ARG A 175 -23.40 47.00 36.43
C ARG A 175 -24.56 46.01 36.15
N PRO A 176 -25.17 45.41 37.20
CA PRO A 176 -24.57 44.59 38.25
C PRO A 176 -25.31 43.23 38.46
N ARG A 177 -24.65 42.35 39.23
CA ARG A 177 -25.13 41.08 39.85
C ARG A 177 -26.67 40.89 39.96
N GLN A 178 -27.15 39.75 39.44
CA GLN A 178 -28.10 38.87 40.14
C GLN A 178 -27.75 37.39 39.88
N ARG A 179 -27.66 36.62 40.97
CA ARG A 179 -27.71 35.15 41.07
C ARG A 179 -29.00 34.82 41.83
N PRO A 180 -29.39 33.54 42.01
CA PRO A 180 -29.29 32.37 41.13
C PRO A 180 -30.69 31.69 40.99
N ASN A 181 -30.85 30.65 40.16
CA ASN A 181 -31.59 29.44 40.57
C ASN A 181 -31.51 28.30 39.54
N THR A 182 -31.02 27.16 40.03
CA THR A 182 -31.50 25.78 39.85
C THR A 182 -32.25 25.42 38.55
N ALA A 183 -31.74 24.44 37.80
CA ALA A 183 -32.19 23.04 37.88
C ALA A 183 -31.76 22.20 36.66
N ARG A 184 -31.31 20.97 36.96
CA ARG A 184 -31.58 19.71 36.24
C ARG A 184 -31.18 19.56 34.76
N THR A 185 -30.09 18.80 34.55
CA THR A 185 -30.06 17.61 33.66
C THR A 185 -31.17 16.60 34.05
N PRO A 186 -31.66 15.67 33.19
CA PRO A 186 -30.85 14.83 32.28
C PRO A 186 -31.49 14.37 30.94
N MET A 187 -30.64 13.72 30.12
CA MET A 187 -30.86 12.60 29.17
C MET A 187 -32.07 12.57 28.21
N ALA A 188 -31.76 12.37 26.91
CA ALA A 188 -32.37 11.35 26.03
C ALA A 188 -31.48 11.20 24.77
N LEU A 189 -30.79 10.06 24.59
CA LEU A 189 -31.19 8.91 23.73
C LEU A 189 -31.30 9.30 22.24
N SER A 190 -30.31 8.97 21.41
CA SER A 190 -30.20 7.69 20.69
C SER A 190 -31.45 7.34 19.87
N ALA A 191 -31.33 7.45 18.55
CA ALA A 191 -32.11 6.65 17.62
C ALA A 191 -31.29 6.39 16.35
N PHE A 192 -30.68 5.21 16.34
CA PHE A 192 -30.44 4.41 15.15
C PHE A 192 -31.75 4.31 14.35
N ALA A 193 -31.69 4.56 13.04
CA ALA A 193 -32.68 4.04 12.10
C ALA A 193 -31.95 3.52 10.86
N LEU A 194 -31.66 2.22 10.90
CA LEU A 194 -31.43 1.40 9.73
C LEU A 194 -32.75 1.30 8.96
N TYR A 195 -32.74 1.58 7.66
CA TYR A 195 -33.80 1.11 6.76
C TYR A 195 -33.22 0.85 5.35
N LEU A 196 -32.78 -0.39 5.16
CA LEU A 196 -32.89 -1.19 3.95
C LEU A 196 -33.36 -2.57 4.44
N PRO A 197 -33.99 -3.45 3.64
CA PRO A 197 -34.35 -3.35 2.22
C PRO A 197 -35.86 -3.65 1.98
N ASP A 198 -36.33 -3.48 0.75
CA ASP A 198 -37.39 -4.36 0.24
C ASP A 198 -37.05 -4.79 -1.18
N GLY A 199 -36.95 -6.10 -1.36
CA GLY A 199 -36.84 -6.75 -2.65
C GLY A 199 -38.24 -7.11 -3.11
N GLY A 200 -38.53 -6.87 -4.39
CA GLY A 200 -39.76 -7.31 -5.04
C GLY A 200 -39.41 -7.92 -6.39
N ASP A 201 -39.72 -9.21 -6.48
CA ASP A 201 -39.38 -10.20 -7.49
C ASP A 201 -39.70 -9.87 -8.96
N VAL A 202 -38.93 -10.54 -9.83
CA VAL A 202 -39.26 -10.94 -11.22
C VAL A 202 -39.68 -12.40 -11.18
#